data_AF-A0A0D6L743-F1
#
_entry.id   AF-A0A0D6L743-F1
#
_cell.length_a   1.000
_cell.length_b   1.000
_cell.length_c   1.000
_cell.angle_alpha   90.00
_cell.angle_beta   90.00
_cell.angle_gamma   90.00
#
_symmetry.space_group_name_H-M   'P 1'
#
loop_
_entity.id
_entity.type
_entity.pdbx_description
1 polymer ?
#
loop_
_entity_poly.entity_id
_entity_poly.type
_entity_poly.pdbx_seq_one_letter_code
_entity_poly.pdbx_strand_id
1 'polypeptide(L)'
;MGISTFGKKAALSFEIPDGDADRLKTPRDIFQYVADREDPWGAQAKCRRAIEKNEKLRSNGFEEFRSRVATNDAGVIEKRKKILSWTLLELRDRLQRDELNALQALEAYVWKAMELQERLNCCIEVIREAFDTAAEADRIWSGSKEKPPLYGVPFSVKGNFYMPGYDCCIGLAKFLEQPRLEECTFVTHLRNIGAN
;
A
#
# COMPACT_ATOMS: atom_id res chain seq x y z
N MET A 1 32.33 -8.58 37.67
CA MET A 1 31.05 -8.13 38.27
C MET A 1 31.03 -6.61 38.21
N GLY A 2 29.94 -6.02 37.70
CA GLY A 2 29.68 -4.58 37.77
C GLY A 2 29.49 -3.92 36.40
N ILE A 3 28.23 -3.80 35.98
CA ILE A 3 27.74 -3.17 34.76
C ILE A 3 27.29 -1.74 35.14
N SER A 4 27.54 -0.71 34.34
CA SER A 4 26.52 0.33 34.08
C SER A 4 26.84 1.20 32.86
N THR A 5 25.95 1.10 31.88
CA THR A 5 25.67 1.98 30.75
C THR A 5 25.15 3.37 31.18
N PHE A 6 25.21 4.34 30.27
CA PHE A 6 24.29 5.48 29.98
C PHE A 6 25.13 6.66 29.45
N GLY A 7 25.15 7.00 28.17
CA GLY A 7 23.99 7.41 27.37
C GLY A 7 23.95 8.95 27.32
N LYS A 8 24.73 9.56 26.41
CA LYS A 8 24.71 11.01 26.16
C LYS A 8 23.30 11.42 25.72
N LYS A 9 22.52 12.02 26.63
CA LYS A 9 21.28 12.73 26.26
C LYS A 9 21.70 13.97 25.46
N ALA A 10 21.34 14.02 24.19
CA ALA A 10 21.32 15.26 23.43
C ALA A 10 20.27 16.17 24.09
N ALA A 11 20.72 17.22 24.77
CA ALA A 11 19.84 18.28 25.22
C ALA A 11 19.43 19.07 23.98
N LEU A 12 18.17 18.96 23.56
CA LEU A 12 17.55 19.91 22.65
C LEU A 12 17.50 21.25 23.39
N SER A 13 18.41 22.16 23.07
CA SER A 13 18.37 23.54 23.55
C SER A 13 17.18 24.22 22.90
N PHE A 14 16.15 24.53 23.70
CA PHE A 14 14.97 25.28 23.30
C PHE A 14 15.16 26.74 23.72
N GLU A 15 15.34 27.64 22.75
CA GLU A 15 15.35 29.08 23.01
C GLU A 15 13.96 29.67 22.74
N ILE A 16 13.43 30.38 23.73
CA ILE A 16 12.18 31.15 23.65
C ILE A 16 12.57 32.56 23.17
N PRO A 17 12.09 33.04 22.03
CA PRO A 17 12.34 34.39 21.56
C PRO A 17 11.88 35.42 22.59
N ASP A 18 12.70 36.46 22.76
CA ASP A 18 12.40 37.54 23.70
C ASP A 18 11.08 38.22 23.32
N GLY A 19 10.10 38.14 24.23
CA GLY A 19 8.73 38.66 24.07
C GLY A 19 7.63 37.64 24.40
N ASP A 20 7.92 36.34 24.33
CA ASP A 20 6.93 35.28 24.64
C ASP A 20 7.07 34.68 26.05
N ALA A 21 8.17 34.96 26.75
CA ALA A 21 8.46 34.39 28.07
C ALA A 21 7.36 34.69 29.11
N ASP A 22 6.74 35.87 29.03
CA ASP A 22 5.65 36.28 29.94
C ASP A 22 4.36 35.47 29.78
N ARG A 23 4.22 34.71 28.68
CA ARG A 23 3.07 33.83 28.40
C ARG A 23 3.28 32.39 28.89
N LEU A 24 4.47 32.05 29.39
CA LEU A 24 4.88 30.68 29.74
C LEU A 24 5.06 30.52 31.25
N LYS A 25 3.98 30.74 32.01
CA LYS A 25 4.03 30.80 33.48
C LYS A 25 3.92 29.44 34.14
N THR A 26 3.35 28.46 33.44
CA THR A 26 3.15 27.10 33.96
C THR A 26 3.77 26.06 33.03
N PRO A 27 4.08 24.84 33.53
CA PRO A 27 4.50 23.73 32.68
C PRO A 27 3.51 23.42 31.56
N ARG A 28 2.20 23.64 31.79
CA ARG A 28 1.17 23.48 30.76
C ARG A 28 1.30 24.53 29.66
N ASP A 29 1.61 25.78 30.00
CA ASP A 29 1.81 26.85 29.02
C ASP A 29 3.04 26.58 28.15
N ILE A 30 4.13 26.07 28.76
CA ILE A 30 5.33 25.64 28.02
C ILE A 30 4.97 24.48 27.07
N PHE A 31 4.24 23.47 27.55
CA PHE A 31 3.79 22.35 26.71
C PHE A 31 2.89 22.83 25.57
N GLN A 32 1.95 23.73 25.85
CA GLN A 32 1.02 24.28 24.87
C GLN A 32 1.75 25.14 23.83
N TYR A 33 2.70 25.97 24.26
CA TYR A 33 3.54 26.78 23.36
C TYR A 33 4.47 25.95 22.47
N VAL A 34 5.03 24.86 23.00
CA VAL A 34 5.81 23.89 22.20
C VAL A 34 4.91 23.11 21.25
N ALA A 35 3.68 22.78 21.65
CA ALA A 35 2.71 22.07 20.81
C ALA A 35 2.09 22.96 19.72
N ASP A 36 1.87 24.24 20.01
CA ASP A 36 1.25 25.22 19.10
C ASP A 36 2.28 25.91 18.21
N ARG A 37 3.58 25.78 18.51
CA ARG A 37 4.64 26.15 17.58
C ARG A 37 4.59 25.24 16.37
N GLU A 38 4.28 25.80 15.21
CA GLU A 38 4.65 25.21 13.93
C GLU A 38 6.19 25.23 13.81
N ASP A 39 6.86 24.34 14.53
CA ASP A 39 8.26 24.04 14.29
C ASP A 39 8.33 23.27 12.96
N PRO A 40 8.90 23.86 11.89
CA PRO A 40 9.05 23.17 10.61
C PRO A 40 9.88 21.88 10.73
N TRP A 41 10.62 21.68 11.82
CA TRP A 41 11.42 20.48 12.09
C TRP A 41 10.85 19.59 13.21
N GLY A 42 9.71 19.99 13.79
CA GLY A 42 9.05 19.26 14.87
C GLY A 42 8.45 17.94 14.40
N ALA A 43 8.17 17.04 15.36
CA ALA A 43 7.62 15.71 15.08
C ALA A 43 6.30 15.78 14.28
N GLN A 44 5.45 16.78 14.56
CA GLN A 44 4.19 17.00 13.84
C GLN A 44 4.42 17.43 12.38
N ALA A 45 5.33 18.37 12.14
CA ALA A 45 5.67 18.81 10.78
C ALA A 45 6.29 17.67 9.96
N LYS A 46 7.14 16.84 10.59
CA LYS A 46 7.67 15.62 9.96
C LYS A 46 6.56 14.64 9.59
N CYS A 47 5.62 14.36 10.50
CA CYS A 47 4.49 13.49 10.20
C CYS A 47 3.60 14.05 9.09
N ARG A 48 3.35 15.36 9.08
CA ARG A 48 2.56 16.05 8.04
C ARG A 48 3.21 15.88 6.66
N ARG A 49 4.51 16.15 6.55
CA ARG A 49 5.27 15.93 5.30
C ARG A 49 5.24 14.47 4.83
N ALA A 50 5.40 13.52 5.75
CA ALA A 50 5.35 12.10 5.41
C ALA A 50 3.97 11.71 4.88
N ILE A 51 2.89 12.19 5.51
CA ILE A 51 1.50 11.97 5.05
C ILE A 51 1.31 12.59 3.66
N GLU A 52 1.70 13.85 3.45
CA GLU A 52 1.55 14.52 2.15
C GLU A 52 2.30 13.79 1.03
N LYS A 53 3.52 13.35 1.30
CA LYS A 53 4.31 12.56 0.35
C LYS A 53 3.63 11.23 0.05
N ASN A 54 3.15 10.53 1.08
CA ASN A 54 2.44 9.27 0.92
C ASN A 54 1.15 9.43 0.10
N GLU A 55 0.34 10.46 0.38
CA GLU A 55 -0.88 10.76 -0.39
C GLU A 55 -0.55 11.04 -1.86
N LYS A 56 0.55 11.75 -2.13
CA LYS A 56 1.01 11.99 -3.51
C LYS A 56 1.41 10.68 -4.20
N LEU A 57 2.21 9.83 -3.55
CA LEU A 57 2.62 8.53 -4.10
C LEU A 57 1.41 7.64 -4.36
N ARG A 58 0.50 7.58 -3.39
CA ARG A 58 -0.77 6.83 -3.47
C ARG A 58 -1.63 7.29 -4.63
N SER A 59 -1.84 8.60 -4.77
CA SER A 59 -2.61 9.18 -5.88
C SER A 59 -1.98 8.87 -7.23
N ASN A 60 -0.65 8.98 -7.35
CA ASN A 60 0.07 8.66 -8.58
C ASN A 60 -0.06 7.17 -8.94
N GLY A 61 0.03 6.28 -7.95
CA GLY A 61 -0.15 4.84 -8.16
C GLY A 61 -1.55 4.49 -8.66
N PHE A 62 -2.59 5.11 -8.10
CA PHE A 62 -3.96 4.93 -8.60
C PHE A 62 -4.13 5.47 -10.01
N GLU A 63 -3.50 6.59 -10.35
CA GLU A 63 -3.57 7.12 -11.70
C GLU A 63 -2.86 6.22 -12.72
N GLU A 64 -1.69 5.67 -12.35
CA GLU A 64 -1.01 4.66 -13.15
C GLU A 64 -1.94 3.46 -13.41
N PHE A 65 -2.56 2.92 -12.36
CA PHE A 65 -3.46 1.76 -12.49
C PHE A 65 -4.72 2.09 -13.31
N ARG A 66 -5.31 3.27 -13.10
CA ARG A 66 -6.45 3.77 -13.90
C ARG A 66 -6.08 3.85 -15.37
N SER A 67 -4.94 4.45 -15.70
CA SER A 67 -4.50 4.58 -17.09
C SER A 67 -4.30 3.22 -17.77
N ARG A 68 -3.74 2.22 -17.06
CA ARG A 68 -3.55 0.86 -17.59
C ARG A 68 -4.87 0.16 -17.92
N VAL A 69 -5.90 0.38 -17.11
CA VAL A 69 -7.21 -0.25 -17.33
C VAL A 69 -8.22 0.65 -18.03
N ALA A 70 -7.87 1.89 -18.38
CA ALA A 70 -8.77 2.82 -19.05
C ALA A 70 -9.18 2.26 -20.43
N THR A 71 -10.48 2.24 -20.69
CA THR A 71 -11.01 1.81 -21.99
C THR A 71 -12.41 2.36 -22.20
N ASN A 72 -12.72 2.70 -23.45
CA ASN A 72 -14.07 3.06 -23.91
C ASN A 72 -14.72 1.94 -24.73
N ASP A 73 -14.02 0.82 -24.90
CA ASP A 73 -14.52 -0.33 -25.66
C ASP A 73 -15.59 -1.07 -24.85
N ALA A 74 -16.83 -1.08 -25.36
CA ALA A 74 -17.96 -1.73 -24.72
C ALA A 74 -17.75 -3.25 -24.56
N GLY A 75 -17.10 -3.91 -25.51
CA GLY A 75 -16.79 -5.33 -25.45
C GLY A 75 -15.80 -5.68 -24.33
N VAL A 76 -14.77 -4.84 -24.13
CA VAL A 76 -13.83 -5.00 -23.01
C VAL A 76 -14.54 -4.78 -21.67
N ILE A 77 -15.39 -3.76 -21.57
CA ILE A 77 -16.17 -3.48 -20.35
C ILE A 77 -17.09 -4.65 -20.01
N GLU A 78 -17.85 -5.17 -20.98
CA GLU A 78 -18.74 -6.32 -20.77
C GLU A 78 -17.95 -7.59 -20.40
N LYS A 79 -16.78 -7.81 -21.00
CA LYS A 79 -15.88 -8.90 -20.60
C LYS A 79 -15.44 -8.78 -19.14
N ARG A 80 -15.04 -7.58 -18.70
CA ARG A 80 -14.65 -7.34 -17.29
C ARG A 80 -15.81 -7.57 -16.33
N LYS A 81 -17.01 -7.07 -16.65
CA LYS A 81 -18.22 -7.34 -15.85
C LYS A 81 -18.52 -8.83 -15.73
N LYS A 82 -18.37 -9.58 -16.82
CA LYS A 82 -18.53 -11.04 -16.83
C LYS A 82 -17.50 -11.74 -15.95
N ILE A 83 -16.24 -11.30 -15.97
CA ILE A 83 -15.19 -11.83 -15.07
C ILE A 83 -15.56 -11.58 -13.60
N LEU A 84 -16.01 -10.37 -13.29
CA LEU A 84 -16.40 -9.96 -11.93
C LEU A 84 -17.66 -10.65 -11.40
N SER A 85 -18.49 -11.21 -12.28
CA SER A 85 -19.72 -11.91 -11.87
C SER A 85 -19.49 -13.37 -11.48
N TRP A 86 -18.28 -13.92 -11.71
CA TRP A 86 -17.95 -15.29 -11.34
C TRP A 86 -17.62 -15.41 -9.86
N THR A 87 -17.95 -16.55 -9.28
CA THR A 87 -17.40 -16.96 -7.99
C THR A 87 -15.90 -17.26 -8.10
N LEU A 88 -15.20 -17.30 -6.98
CA LEU A 88 -13.77 -17.64 -6.95
C LEU A 88 -13.47 -18.99 -7.62
N LEU A 89 -14.30 -20.01 -7.38
CA LEU A 89 -14.11 -21.34 -7.95
C LEU A 89 -14.28 -21.32 -9.47
N GLU A 90 -15.27 -20.57 -9.96
CA GLU A 90 -15.53 -20.37 -11.38
C GLU A 90 -14.42 -19.58 -12.08
N LEU A 91 -13.87 -18.56 -11.43
CA LEU A 91 -12.73 -17.80 -11.93
C LEU A 91 -11.50 -18.69 -12.04
N ARG A 92 -11.17 -19.42 -10.95
CA ARG A 92 -10.07 -20.38 -10.90
C ARG A 92 -10.20 -21.41 -12.02
N ASP A 93 -11.37 -22.04 -12.16
CA ASP A 93 -11.56 -23.11 -13.15
C ASP A 93 -11.35 -22.61 -14.60
N ARG A 94 -11.72 -21.36 -14.88
CA ARG A 94 -11.52 -20.74 -16.20
C ARG A 94 -10.05 -20.41 -16.47
N LEU A 95 -9.33 -19.92 -15.46
CA LEU A 95 -7.87 -19.73 -15.53
C LEU A 95 -7.15 -21.07 -15.76
N GLN A 96 -7.58 -22.13 -15.07
CA GLN A 96 -7.02 -23.47 -15.26
C GLN A 96 -7.25 -24.00 -16.69
N ARG A 97 -8.39 -23.69 -17.30
CA ARG A 97 -8.75 -24.12 -18.67
C ARG A 97 -8.27 -23.19 -19.80
N ASP A 98 -7.49 -22.14 -19.49
CA ASP A 98 -7.07 -21.10 -20.46
C ASP A 98 -8.25 -20.38 -21.15
N GLU A 99 -9.45 -20.40 -20.55
CA GLU A 99 -10.58 -19.59 -21.01
C GLU A 99 -10.40 -18.10 -20.66
N LEU A 100 -9.52 -17.84 -19.69
CA LEU A 100 -9.10 -16.55 -19.17
C LEU A 100 -7.61 -16.65 -18.83
N ASN A 101 -6.88 -15.54 -18.97
CA ASN A 101 -5.49 -15.45 -18.52
C ASN A 101 -5.36 -14.56 -17.27
N ALA A 102 -4.24 -14.66 -16.56
CA ALA A 102 -3.97 -13.94 -15.32
C ALA A 102 -4.02 -12.42 -15.51
N LEU A 103 -3.52 -11.91 -16.64
CA LEU A 103 -3.57 -10.48 -16.94
C LEU A 103 -5.00 -9.95 -17.08
N GLN A 104 -5.86 -10.67 -17.80
CA GLN A 104 -7.27 -10.31 -17.97
C GLN A 104 -8.05 -10.37 -16.66
N ALA A 105 -7.75 -11.35 -15.81
CA ALA A 105 -8.31 -11.43 -14.47
C ALA A 105 -7.90 -10.20 -13.65
N LEU A 106 -6.61 -9.90 -13.60
CA LEU A 106 -6.09 -8.74 -12.87
C LEU A 106 -6.69 -7.42 -13.38
N GLU A 107 -6.73 -7.21 -14.69
CA GLU A 107 -7.30 -6.00 -15.30
C GLU A 107 -8.76 -5.77 -14.93
N ALA A 108 -9.58 -6.83 -14.87
CA ALA A 108 -10.97 -6.74 -14.48
C ALA A 108 -11.14 -6.31 -13.00
N TYR A 109 -10.35 -6.90 -12.11
CA TYR A 109 -10.38 -6.57 -10.68
C TYR A 109 -9.77 -5.19 -10.40
N VAL A 110 -8.68 -4.81 -11.06
CA VAL A 110 -8.10 -3.47 -10.95
C VAL A 110 -9.06 -2.41 -11.48
N TRP A 111 -9.70 -2.65 -12.62
CA TRP A 111 -10.73 -1.75 -13.15
C TRP A 111 -11.84 -1.50 -12.12
N LYS A 112 -12.35 -2.56 -11.49
CA LYS A 112 -13.38 -2.41 -10.46
C LYS A 112 -12.87 -1.76 -9.18
N ALA A 113 -11.65 -2.10 -8.76
CA ALA A 113 -11.03 -1.53 -7.57
C ALA A 113 -10.82 -0.02 -7.72
N MET A 114 -10.35 0.45 -8.89
CA MET A 114 -10.16 1.87 -9.16
C MET A 114 -11.49 2.64 -9.27
N GLU A 115 -12.54 2.03 -9.81
CA GLU A 115 -13.90 2.60 -9.79
C GLU A 115 -14.41 2.77 -8.35
N LEU A 116 -14.23 1.76 -7.50
CA LEU A 116 -14.70 1.79 -6.11
C LEU A 116 -13.84 2.66 -5.20
N GLN A 117 -12.55 2.80 -5.53
CA GLN A 117 -11.59 3.55 -4.72
C GLN A 117 -11.99 5.00 -4.54
N GLU A 118 -12.52 5.65 -5.58
CA GLU A 118 -12.98 7.04 -5.52
C GLU A 118 -14.10 7.25 -4.51
N ARG A 119 -14.97 6.24 -4.34
CA ARG A 119 -16.12 6.30 -3.44
C ARG A 119 -15.83 5.79 -2.04
N LEU A 120 -15.00 4.75 -1.92
CA LEU A 120 -14.84 3.99 -0.68
C LEU A 120 -13.48 4.19 -0.01
N ASN A 121 -12.48 4.72 -0.73
CA ASN A 121 -11.12 4.87 -0.23
C ASN A 121 -10.56 3.55 0.38
N CYS A 122 -10.83 2.42 -0.27
CA CYS A 122 -10.56 1.07 0.25
C CYS A 122 -9.10 0.60 0.07
N CYS A 123 -8.36 1.19 -0.86
CA CYS A 123 -6.96 0.89 -1.14
C CYS A 123 -6.07 1.97 -0.51
N ILE A 124 -5.02 1.52 0.18
CA ILE A 124 -4.00 2.41 0.73
C ILE A 124 -2.82 2.62 -0.22
N GLU A 125 -2.56 1.65 -1.11
CA GLU A 125 -1.47 1.67 -2.09
C GLU A 125 -1.74 0.61 -3.16
N VAL A 126 -1.09 0.71 -4.32
CA VAL A 126 -1.12 -0.29 -5.40
C VAL A 126 0.20 -1.06 -5.44
N ILE A 127 0.15 -2.36 -5.75
CA ILE A 127 1.35 -3.17 -5.93
C ILE A 127 1.83 -3.00 -7.38
N ARG A 128 2.86 -2.18 -7.59
CA ARG A 128 3.29 -1.71 -8.92
C ARG A 128 3.67 -2.84 -9.86
N GLU A 129 4.20 -3.94 -9.31
CA GLU A 129 4.64 -5.12 -10.04
C GLU A 129 3.49 -6.07 -10.42
N ALA A 130 2.23 -5.79 -10.03
CA ALA A 130 1.12 -6.73 -10.20
C ALA A 130 0.88 -7.12 -11.67
N PHE A 131 0.90 -6.15 -12.58
CA PHE A 131 0.69 -6.40 -14.02
C PHE A 131 1.84 -7.24 -14.61
N ASP A 132 3.07 -6.94 -14.24
CA ASP A 132 4.24 -7.67 -14.73
C ASP A 132 4.25 -9.10 -14.18
N THR A 133 3.84 -9.28 -12.92
CA THR A 133 3.68 -10.59 -12.27
C THR A 133 2.58 -11.42 -12.97
N ALA A 134 1.45 -10.80 -13.31
CA ALA A 134 0.38 -11.46 -14.05
C ALA A 134 0.82 -11.89 -15.46
N ALA A 135 1.49 -10.99 -16.19
CA ALA A 135 2.02 -11.29 -17.51
C ALA A 135 3.07 -12.41 -17.47
N GLU A 136 3.93 -12.42 -16.45
CA GLU A 136 4.90 -13.50 -16.25
C GLU A 136 4.24 -14.83 -15.93
N ALA A 137 3.22 -14.84 -15.08
CA ALA A 137 2.44 -16.04 -14.80
C ALA A 137 1.84 -16.59 -16.11
N ASP A 138 1.25 -15.73 -16.95
CA ASP A 138 0.73 -16.11 -18.26
C ASP A 138 1.81 -16.71 -19.17
N ARG A 139 3.02 -16.14 -19.19
CA ARG A 139 4.14 -16.69 -19.98
C ARG A 139 4.59 -18.08 -19.53
N ILE A 140 4.61 -18.33 -18.22
CA ILE A 140 5.09 -19.59 -17.65
C ILE A 140 4.04 -20.70 -17.78
N TRP A 141 2.77 -20.38 -17.54
CA TRP A 141 1.74 -21.37 -17.24
C TRP A 141 0.66 -21.52 -18.32
N SER A 142 0.54 -20.60 -19.27
CA SER A 142 -0.43 -20.72 -20.36
C SER A 142 -0.23 -22.01 -21.16
N GLY A 143 -1.28 -22.81 -21.32
CA GLY A 143 -1.24 -24.13 -21.97
C GLY A 143 -0.49 -25.23 -21.19
N SER A 144 0.05 -24.92 -20.01
CA SER A 144 0.68 -25.92 -19.14
C SER A 144 -0.37 -26.85 -18.54
N LYS A 145 -0.02 -28.15 -18.45
CA LYS A 145 -0.85 -29.15 -17.77
C LYS A 145 -0.65 -29.15 -16.25
N GLU A 146 0.41 -28.50 -15.76
CA GLU A 146 0.83 -28.51 -14.36
C GLU A 146 0.69 -27.12 -13.72
N LYS A 147 -0.41 -26.42 -14.02
CA LYS A 147 -0.67 -25.10 -13.46
C LYS A 147 -0.79 -25.16 -11.94
N PRO A 148 -0.28 -24.15 -11.22
CA PRO A 148 -0.45 -24.08 -9.79
C PRO A 148 -1.92 -23.83 -9.42
N PRO A 149 -2.40 -24.26 -8.24
CA PRO A 149 -3.84 -24.32 -7.92
C PRO A 149 -4.60 -22.99 -8.00
N LEU A 150 -3.94 -21.87 -7.71
CA LEU A 150 -4.50 -20.52 -7.77
C LEU A 150 -3.89 -19.68 -8.89
N TYR A 151 -3.33 -20.32 -9.91
CA TYR A 151 -2.80 -19.65 -11.10
C TYR A 151 -3.69 -18.48 -11.55
N GLY A 152 -3.13 -17.28 -11.55
CA GLY A 152 -3.75 -16.09 -12.12
C GLY A 152 -4.92 -15.51 -11.32
N VAL A 153 -5.14 -15.99 -10.10
CA VAL A 153 -6.19 -15.47 -9.21
C VAL A 153 -5.69 -14.20 -8.51
N PRO A 154 -6.28 -13.02 -8.78
CA PRO A 154 -5.87 -11.79 -8.13
C PRO A 154 -6.26 -11.76 -6.66
N PHE A 155 -5.39 -11.27 -5.78
CA PHE A 155 -5.72 -11.06 -4.36
C PHE A 155 -5.25 -9.71 -3.81
N SER A 156 -5.93 -9.25 -2.76
CA SER A 156 -5.56 -8.03 -2.03
C SER A 156 -4.87 -8.37 -0.71
N VAL A 157 -3.95 -7.50 -0.30
CA VAL A 157 -3.19 -7.65 0.94
C VAL A 157 -3.58 -6.52 1.89
N LYS A 158 -3.97 -6.86 3.12
CA LYS A 158 -4.25 -5.86 4.15
C LYS A 158 -2.94 -5.17 4.56
N GLY A 159 -2.98 -3.85 4.78
CA GLY A 159 -1.79 -3.04 5.10
C GLY A 159 -1.09 -3.32 6.43
N ASN A 160 -1.44 -4.39 7.14
CA ASN A 160 -0.74 -4.91 8.30
C ASN A 160 0.19 -6.09 7.96
N PHE A 161 0.11 -6.65 6.75
CA PHE A 161 1.03 -7.68 6.29
C PHE A 161 2.27 -7.05 5.67
N TYR A 162 3.43 -7.69 5.88
CA TYR A 162 4.69 -7.21 5.32
C TYR A 162 4.80 -7.58 3.85
N MET A 163 5.13 -6.58 3.06
CA MET A 163 5.33 -6.65 1.62
C MET A 163 6.67 -5.98 1.31
N PRO A 164 7.61 -6.66 0.63
CA PRO A 164 8.89 -6.08 0.29
C PRO A 164 8.75 -4.80 -0.55
N GLY A 165 9.39 -3.72 -0.14
CA GLY A 165 9.32 -2.42 -0.84
C GLY A 165 8.13 -1.54 -0.46
N TYR A 166 7.20 -2.03 0.37
CA TYR A 166 6.00 -1.32 0.78
C TYR A 166 6.00 -1.02 2.28
N ASP A 167 5.36 0.09 2.66
CA ASP A 167 5.23 0.49 4.05
C ASP A 167 4.17 -0.35 4.77
N CYS A 168 4.40 -0.66 6.06
CA CYS A 168 3.39 -1.26 6.94
C CYS A 168 3.03 -0.29 8.05
N CYS A 169 2.11 0.62 7.74
CA CYS A 169 1.82 1.80 8.57
C CYS A 169 0.81 1.57 9.69
N ILE A 170 -0.12 0.63 9.50
CA ILE A 170 -1.23 0.38 10.45
C ILE A 170 -1.95 1.68 10.87
N GLY A 171 -2.04 2.66 9.95
CA GLY A 171 -2.67 3.97 10.19
C GLY A 171 -1.84 4.98 10.99
N LEU A 172 -0.56 4.72 11.25
CA LEU A 172 0.31 5.60 12.02
C LEU A 172 1.37 6.26 11.12
N ALA A 173 1.38 7.59 11.08
CA ALA A 173 2.31 8.37 10.25
C ALA A 173 3.80 8.11 10.58
N LYS A 174 4.11 7.71 11.81
CA LYS A 174 5.47 7.37 12.24
C LYS A 174 6.08 6.16 11.52
N PHE A 175 5.26 5.37 10.84
CA PHE A 175 5.67 4.17 10.11
C PHE A 175 5.69 4.37 8.59
N LEU A 176 5.41 5.59 8.12
CA LEU A 176 5.62 5.98 6.73
C LEU A 176 7.12 6.08 6.43
N GLU A 177 7.47 5.88 5.15
CA GLU A 177 8.82 5.90 4.62
C GLU A 177 9.75 4.85 5.27
N GLN A 178 9.17 3.71 5.66
CA GLN A 178 9.85 2.57 6.28
C GLN A 178 9.45 1.28 5.57
N PRO A 179 9.88 1.12 4.30
CA PRO A 179 9.50 -0.02 3.51
C PRO A 179 10.04 -1.30 4.15
N ARG A 180 9.22 -2.35 4.13
CA ARG A 180 9.64 -3.66 4.66
C ARG A 180 10.55 -4.36 3.66
N LEU A 181 11.50 -5.15 4.17
CA LEU A 181 12.36 -6.02 3.37
C LEU A 181 11.83 -7.46 3.33
N GLU A 182 11.11 -7.84 4.39
CA GLU A 182 10.57 -9.18 4.56
C GLU A 182 9.15 -9.27 4.01
N GLU A 183 8.80 -10.45 3.52
CA GLU A 183 7.44 -10.78 3.12
C GLU A 183 6.76 -11.65 4.18
N CYS A 184 5.48 -11.42 4.42
CA CYS A 184 4.70 -12.31 5.28
C CYS A 184 4.55 -13.70 4.64
N THR A 185 4.72 -14.75 5.45
CA THR A 185 4.57 -16.16 5.04
C THR A 185 3.24 -16.46 4.34
N PHE A 186 2.17 -15.75 4.71
CA PHE A 186 0.87 -15.89 4.06
C PHE A 186 0.88 -15.42 2.60
N VAL A 187 1.48 -14.26 2.32
CA VAL A 187 1.62 -13.73 0.96
C VAL A 187 2.52 -14.65 0.14
N THR A 188 3.67 -15.05 0.70
CA THR A 188 4.60 -15.98 0.04
C THR A 188 3.91 -17.29 -0.31
N HIS A 189 3.09 -17.84 0.61
CA HIS A 189 2.34 -19.06 0.35
C HIS A 189 1.35 -18.89 -0.81
N LEU A 190 0.57 -17.81 -0.83
CA LEU A 190 -0.39 -17.53 -1.92
C LEU A 190 0.30 -17.41 -3.29
N ARG A 191 1.43 -16.70 -3.35
CA ARG A 191 2.22 -16.58 -4.58
C ARG A 191 2.81 -17.91 -5.03
N ASN A 192 3.30 -18.74 -4.10
CA ASN A 192 3.83 -20.06 -4.41
C ASN A 192 2.78 -21.00 -5.00
N ILE A 193 1.50 -20.82 -4.65
CA ILE A 193 0.38 -21.57 -5.25
C ILE A 193 -0.24 -20.85 -6.45
N GLY A 194 0.42 -19.82 -7.00
CA GLY A 194 0.11 -19.21 -8.29
C GLY A 194 -0.81 -18.00 -8.27
N ALA A 195 -1.24 -17.53 -7.09
CA ALA A 195 -2.03 -16.32 -6.97
C ALA A 195 -1.15 -15.07 -7.20
N ASN A 196 -1.74 -14.00 -7.74
CA ASN A 196 -1.01 -12.80 -8.17
C ASN A 196 -1.68 -11.48 -7.77
#